data_AF-A0A7S0M4I1-F1
#
_entry.id   AF-A0A7S0M4I1-F1
#
_cell.length_a   1.000
_cell.length_b   1.000
_cell.length_c   1.000
_cell.angle_alpha   90.00
_cell.angle_beta   90.00
_cell.angle_gamma   90.00
#
_symmetry.space_group_name_H-M   'P 1'
#
loop_
_entity.id
_entity.type
_entity.pdbx_description
1 polymer ?
#
loop_
_entity_poly.entity_id
_entity_poly.type
_entity_poly.pdbx_seq_one_letter_code
_entity_poly.pdbx_strand_id
1 'polypeptide(L)'
;MFAHRRRESASQYVAGMVFAVSVASSAAFSIGLPGSRQCTVTHSQMYPSVRNPRARCVDVRKRVRMGLDNSFGNSNRVPGKGDIIQDFLTQRSVQSLMHTMKLVGDMENLEYLESFMNHQGLSNFHGYGALRTDSATYITTLKKELPVTIVKRKKFYRGGSRNNPYVTDNEFTYTSTVQPRVLADNIIAMREVLAKEWVADLAFIESENSELLRHHTDLVRQGEDRSHHFLQPQHEDADDHSPLRLASYDLLEKLVTEAAVRRVADDLSRGSAADRLAGRWLHEQFHGEAGAGFRGDHGAEVGRTFMRHLLAAVPVIVTATAGAGAGAATLVDPHDVAQRIMAERQRAAERWAAGLTDTPQIHVAWAVALLRACLAHPAAARSGSGPAEHQHGGDAGR
;
A
#
# COMPACT_ATOMS: atom_id res chain seq x y z
N MET A 1 -48.07 -44.67 -26.65
CA MET A 1 -47.16 -43.79 -27.41
C MET A 1 -45.72 -44.16 -27.04
N PHE A 2 -44.93 -44.47 -28.07
CA PHE A 2 -43.52 -44.91 -28.11
C PHE A 2 -42.59 -44.14 -27.14
N ALA A 3 -41.70 -44.76 -26.35
CA ALA A 3 -40.48 -45.55 -26.65
C ALA A 3 -39.17 -44.73 -26.58
N HIS A 4 -38.23 -45.23 -25.77
CA HIS A 4 -36.76 -45.23 -25.90
C HIS A 4 -35.99 -44.02 -26.47
N ARG A 5 -34.95 -43.56 -25.74
CA ARG A 5 -33.52 -43.87 -26.05
C ARG A 5 -32.52 -43.26 -25.05
N ARG A 6 -31.59 -44.12 -24.60
CA ARG A 6 -30.21 -43.78 -24.17
C ARG A 6 -29.31 -43.59 -25.39
N ARG A 7 -28.25 -42.78 -25.25
CA ARG A 7 -26.86 -42.90 -25.80
C ARG A 7 -26.12 -41.63 -25.38
N GLU A 8 -25.12 -41.67 -24.50
CA GLU A 8 -23.71 -42.02 -24.75
C GLU A 8 -23.11 -41.34 -25.99
N SER A 9 -22.22 -40.37 -25.73
CA SER A 9 -21.03 -40.11 -26.54
C SER A 9 -19.98 -39.38 -25.70
N ALA A 10 -18.93 -40.11 -25.33
CA ALA A 10 -17.65 -39.57 -24.93
C ALA A 10 -16.83 -39.23 -26.20
N SER A 11 -16.13 -38.09 -26.21
CA SER A 11 -14.88 -37.94 -26.97
C SER A 11 -14.03 -36.76 -26.49
N GLN A 12 -12.89 -37.12 -25.90
CA GLN A 12 -11.53 -36.59 -26.13
C GLN A 12 -11.16 -35.14 -25.80
N TYR A 13 -10.41 -35.03 -24.68
CA TYR A 13 -9.04 -34.50 -24.55
C TYR A 13 -8.55 -33.39 -25.51
N VAL A 14 -8.29 -32.20 -24.95
CA VAL A 14 -7.04 -31.45 -25.19
C VAL A 14 -6.51 -30.96 -23.84
N ALA A 15 -5.22 -31.21 -23.63
CA ALA A 15 -4.47 -31.01 -22.40
C ALA A 15 -4.21 -29.53 -22.07
N GLY A 16 -4.46 -29.16 -20.82
CA GLY A 16 -3.96 -27.93 -20.19
C GLY A 16 -3.03 -28.31 -19.05
N MET A 17 -1.73 -28.19 -19.29
CA MET A 17 -0.63 -28.54 -18.39
C MET A 17 -0.56 -27.51 -17.26
N VAL A 18 -1.03 -27.86 -16.06
CA VAL A 18 -0.83 -27.07 -14.83
C VAL A 18 0.25 -27.79 -14.02
N PHE A 19 1.38 -27.12 -13.81
CA PHE A 19 2.39 -27.53 -12.84
C PHE A 19 1.80 -27.35 -11.43
N ALA A 20 1.37 -28.46 -10.83
CA ALA A 20 1.12 -28.56 -9.40
C ALA A 20 2.34 -29.20 -8.73
N VAL A 21 3.06 -28.43 -7.94
CA VAL A 21 4.07 -28.96 -7.02
C VAL A 21 3.33 -29.55 -5.83
N SER A 22 3.24 -30.88 -5.82
CA SER A 22 2.66 -31.67 -4.72
C SER A 22 3.68 -31.82 -3.60
N VAL A 23 3.47 -31.16 -2.46
CA VAL A 23 4.21 -31.44 -1.22
C VAL A 23 3.45 -32.52 -0.46
N ALA A 24 4.05 -33.72 -0.37
CA ALA A 24 3.48 -34.85 0.33
C ALA A 24 3.61 -34.68 1.85
N SER A 25 2.47 -34.77 2.54
CA SER A 25 2.33 -34.91 3.98
C SER A 25 3.07 -36.15 4.50
N SER A 26 4.00 -35.95 5.43
CA SER A 26 4.59 -37.03 6.22
C SER A 26 3.78 -37.23 7.50
N ALA A 27 3.15 -38.40 7.61
CA ALA A 27 2.51 -38.90 8.81
C ALA A 27 3.57 -39.26 9.87
N ALA A 28 3.53 -38.62 11.04
CA ALA A 28 4.36 -38.97 12.18
C ALA A 28 3.62 -39.99 13.07
N PHE A 29 4.23 -41.17 13.15
CA PHE A 29 3.86 -42.32 13.96
C PHE A 29 4.21 -42.03 15.44
N SER A 30 3.21 -42.01 16.33
CA SER A 30 3.43 -41.91 17.79
C SER A 30 3.51 -43.31 18.41
N ILE A 31 4.69 -43.67 18.92
CA ILE A 31 4.89 -44.79 19.84
C ILE A 31 5.08 -44.20 21.24
N GLY A 32 4.17 -44.52 22.14
CA GLY A 32 4.28 -44.17 23.55
C GLY A 32 5.13 -45.16 24.33
N LEU A 33 5.91 -44.66 25.30
CA LEU A 33 6.33 -45.41 26.48
C LEU A 33 6.38 -44.48 27.71
N PRO A 34 6.13 -45.02 28.92
CA PRO A 34 5.91 -44.26 30.15
C PRO A 34 7.17 -44.13 31.01
N GLY A 35 7.27 -43.08 31.83
CA GLY A 35 8.38 -42.96 32.77
C GLY A 35 8.35 -41.69 33.62
N SER A 36 7.75 -41.80 34.80
CA SER A 36 7.80 -40.86 35.92
C SER A 36 9.21 -40.40 36.30
N ARG A 37 9.35 -39.12 36.68
CA ARG A 37 10.13 -38.67 37.87
C ARG A 37 9.80 -37.21 38.20
N GLN A 38 9.30 -37.00 39.42
CA GLN A 38 9.20 -35.71 40.06
C GLN A 38 10.61 -35.21 40.37
N CYS A 39 10.91 -33.95 40.00
CA CYS A 39 12.03 -33.19 40.54
C CYS A 39 11.51 -31.81 40.95
N THR A 40 11.42 -31.60 42.26
CA THR A 40 11.39 -30.28 42.90
C THR A 40 12.67 -29.52 42.58
N VAL A 41 12.54 -28.34 41.95
CA VAL A 41 13.63 -27.38 41.84
C VAL A 41 13.20 -26.09 42.53
N THR A 42 13.98 -25.75 43.54
CA THR A 42 13.90 -24.54 44.35
C THR A 42 14.25 -23.30 43.53
N HIS A 43 13.40 -22.29 43.71
CA HIS A 43 13.54 -20.91 43.28
C HIS A 43 14.83 -20.30 43.86
N SER A 44 15.74 -19.84 42.98
CA SER A 44 16.63 -18.67 43.18
C SER A 44 17.81 -18.75 42.21
N GLN A 45 17.81 -17.97 41.13
CA GLN A 45 19.02 -17.31 40.63
C GLN A 45 18.69 -16.27 39.54
N MET A 46 19.18 -15.06 39.81
CA MET A 46 19.53 -13.97 38.91
C MET A 46 19.60 -14.31 37.42
N TYR A 47 18.81 -13.62 36.60
CA TYR A 47 19.09 -13.48 35.18
C TYR A 47 20.11 -12.35 34.96
N PRO A 48 21.27 -12.62 34.35
CA PRO A 48 22.09 -11.57 33.78
C PRO A 48 21.38 -11.02 32.53
N SER A 49 21.40 -9.70 32.41
CA SER A 49 21.03 -8.94 31.21
C SER A 49 21.70 -9.53 29.97
N VAL A 50 20.91 -10.22 29.13
CA VAL A 50 21.31 -10.57 27.77
C VAL A 50 21.18 -9.29 26.94
N ARG A 51 22.32 -8.61 26.78
CA ARG A 51 22.49 -7.57 25.77
C ARG A 51 22.28 -8.20 24.40
N ASN A 52 21.18 -7.84 23.75
CA ASN A 52 20.94 -8.16 22.36
C ASN A 52 21.90 -7.32 21.48
N PRO A 53 22.86 -7.91 20.75
CA PRO A 53 23.75 -7.15 19.89
C PRO A 53 23.17 -7.09 18.47
N ARG A 54 23.02 -5.86 17.98
CA ARG A 54 22.95 -5.47 16.55
C ARG A 54 21.62 -5.68 15.82
N ALA A 55 20.76 -4.66 15.94
CA ALA A 55 20.01 -4.11 14.80
C ALA A 55 20.19 -2.59 14.77
N ARG A 56 21.45 -2.15 14.56
CA ARG A 56 21.74 -0.75 14.18
C ARG A 56 21.72 -0.67 12.65
N CYS A 57 20.53 -0.60 12.06
CA CYS A 57 20.36 0.05 10.77
C CYS A 57 20.45 1.56 11.01
N VAL A 58 21.68 2.05 11.17
CA VAL A 58 21.94 3.48 11.00
C VAL A 58 22.06 3.71 9.49
N ASP A 59 20.93 3.77 8.82
CA ASP A 59 20.84 4.23 7.44
C ASP A 59 21.02 5.77 7.50
N VAL A 60 22.27 6.24 7.56
CA VAL A 60 22.60 7.66 7.35
C VAL A 60 22.43 7.95 5.86
N ARG A 61 21.19 7.91 5.37
CA ARG A 61 20.88 8.45 4.06
C ARG A 61 20.75 9.95 4.22
N LYS A 62 21.68 10.68 3.60
CA LYS A 62 21.41 12.03 3.11
C LYS A 62 20.11 11.95 2.33
N ARG A 63 18.99 12.33 2.95
CA ARG A 63 17.77 12.67 2.23
C ARG A 63 18.16 13.85 1.36
N VAL A 64 18.56 13.58 0.12
CA VAL A 64 18.46 14.57 -0.93
C VAL A 64 16.98 14.94 -0.89
N ARG A 65 16.67 16.15 -0.40
CA ARG A 65 15.38 16.77 -0.66
C ARG A 65 15.32 16.93 -2.17
N MET A 66 14.96 15.84 -2.85
CA MET A 66 14.40 15.92 -4.18
C MET A 66 13.29 16.96 -4.03
N GLY A 67 13.32 17.99 -4.85
CA GLY A 67 12.21 18.94 -4.97
C GLY A 67 11.00 18.19 -5.53
N LEU A 68 10.46 17.27 -4.73
CA LEU A 68 9.09 16.81 -4.84
C LEU A 68 8.31 18.07 -4.49
N ASP A 69 8.08 18.91 -5.49
CA ASP A 69 7.07 19.94 -5.40
C ASP A 69 5.86 19.29 -4.75
N ASN A 70 5.27 19.93 -3.74
CA ASN A 70 4.03 19.50 -3.08
C ASN A 70 2.83 19.34 -4.07
N SER A 71 3.09 19.39 -5.38
CA SER A 71 2.20 19.12 -6.50
C SER A 71 1.52 17.74 -6.46
N PHE A 72 2.06 16.75 -5.73
CA PHE A 72 1.35 15.48 -5.50
C PHE A 72 0.04 15.68 -4.70
N GLY A 73 -0.04 16.70 -3.84
CA GLY A 73 -1.19 16.96 -2.98
C GLY A 73 -2.34 17.75 -3.61
N ASN A 74 -2.15 18.29 -4.83
CA ASN A 74 -3.07 19.26 -5.43
C ASN A 74 -3.54 18.91 -6.85
N SER A 75 -3.47 17.62 -7.23
CA SER A 75 -4.11 17.20 -8.48
C SER A 75 -5.61 17.39 -8.35
N ASN A 76 -6.19 18.22 -9.24
CA ASN A 76 -7.63 18.38 -9.47
C ASN A 76 -8.26 17.08 -9.99
N ARG A 77 -8.02 15.94 -9.32
CA ARG A 77 -8.76 14.72 -9.55
C ARG A 77 -10.19 15.01 -9.15
N VAL A 78 -11.07 15.03 -10.14
CA VAL A 78 -12.52 15.06 -9.92
C VAL A 78 -12.84 13.91 -8.97
N PRO A 79 -13.26 14.18 -7.72
CA PRO A 79 -13.70 13.14 -6.81
C PRO A 79 -14.88 12.44 -7.50
N GLY A 80 -14.77 11.15 -7.79
CA GLY A 80 -15.91 10.36 -8.28
C GLY A 80 -15.75 9.57 -9.59
N LYS A 81 -14.56 9.46 -10.19
CA LYS A 81 -14.39 8.57 -11.37
C LYS A 81 -13.61 7.26 -11.13
N GLY A 82 -13.02 7.06 -9.95
CA GLY A 82 -12.33 5.83 -9.59
C GLY A 82 -12.46 5.54 -8.10
N ASP A 83 -12.47 4.26 -7.74
CA ASP A 83 -12.46 3.82 -6.35
C ASP A 83 -11.05 4.05 -5.76
N ILE A 84 -10.95 4.91 -4.74
CA ILE A 84 -9.69 5.35 -4.16
C ILE A 84 -8.84 4.17 -3.68
N ILE A 85 -9.47 3.11 -3.18
CA ILE A 85 -8.77 1.92 -2.71
C ILE A 85 -8.15 1.14 -3.88
N GLN A 86 -8.79 1.12 -5.05
CA GLN A 86 -8.27 0.44 -6.24
C GLN A 86 -7.07 1.19 -6.84
N ASP A 87 -7.10 2.51 -6.83
CA ASP A 87 -5.96 3.34 -7.22
C ASP A 87 -4.79 3.16 -6.26
N PHE A 88 -5.06 3.14 -4.94
CA PHE A 88 -4.06 2.87 -3.93
C PHE A 88 -3.46 1.45 -4.05
N LEU A 89 -4.30 0.43 -4.30
CA LEU A 89 -3.87 -0.95 -4.56
C LEU A 89 -2.89 -1.01 -5.75
N THR A 90 -3.19 -0.28 -6.83
CA THR A 90 -2.29 -0.18 -7.99
C THR A 90 -0.94 0.40 -7.60
N GLN A 91 -0.96 1.53 -6.89
CA GLN A 91 0.26 2.21 -6.47
C GLN A 91 1.14 1.28 -5.63
N ARG A 92 0.54 0.60 -4.64
CA ARG A 92 1.26 -0.34 -3.77
C ARG A 92 1.75 -1.58 -4.51
N SER A 93 1.02 -2.06 -5.51
CA SER A 93 1.45 -3.17 -6.37
C SER A 93 2.67 -2.80 -7.19
N VAL A 94 2.68 -1.60 -7.79
CA VAL A 94 3.85 -1.08 -8.51
C VAL A 94 5.05 -0.94 -7.57
N GLN A 95 4.86 -0.33 -6.39
CA GLN A 95 5.93 -0.14 -5.40
C GLN A 95 6.49 -1.48 -4.91
N SER A 96 5.64 -2.47 -4.66
CA SER A 96 6.04 -3.82 -4.24
C SER A 96 6.83 -4.53 -5.34
N LEU A 97 6.40 -4.41 -6.60
CA LEU A 97 7.14 -4.96 -7.74
C LEU A 97 8.51 -4.27 -7.91
N MET A 98 8.57 -2.93 -7.83
CA MET A 98 9.83 -2.18 -7.89
C MET A 98 10.77 -2.56 -6.75
N HIS A 99 10.24 -2.82 -5.55
CA HIS A 99 11.03 -3.32 -4.43
C HIS A 99 11.65 -4.68 -4.76
N THR A 100 10.88 -5.62 -5.29
CA THR A 100 11.39 -6.93 -5.71
C THR A 100 12.44 -6.79 -6.82
N MET A 101 12.21 -5.94 -7.83
CA MET A 101 13.18 -5.65 -8.90
C MET A 101 14.51 -5.14 -8.34
N LYS A 102 14.45 -4.24 -7.34
CA LYS A 102 15.63 -3.73 -6.66
C LYS A 102 16.42 -4.82 -5.93
N LEU A 103 15.72 -5.78 -5.31
CA LEU A 103 16.36 -6.91 -4.62
C LEU A 103 17.05 -7.86 -5.59
N VAL A 104 16.44 -8.14 -6.75
CA VAL A 104 17.02 -9.03 -7.77
C VAL A 104 18.04 -8.34 -8.68
N GLY A 105 18.14 -7.01 -8.62
CA GLY A 105 19.07 -6.20 -9.42
C GLY A 105 18.57 -5.89 -10.84
N ASP A 106 17.27 -6.01 -11.11
CA ASP A 106 16.63 -5.65 -12.38
C ASP A 106 16.38 -4.14 -12.45
N MET A 107 17.47 -3.40 -12.64
CA MET A 107 17.45 -1.93 -12.60
C MET A 107 16.79 -1.32 -13.83
N GLU A 108 16.80 -2.00 -14.98
CA GLU A 108 16.22 -1.50 -16.22
C GLU A 108 14.69 -1.44 -16.16
N ASN A 109 14.05 -2.51 -15.68
CA ASN A 109 12.60 -2.51 -15.50
C ASN A 109 12.17 -1.55 -14.37
N LEU A 110 13.00 -1.44 -13.32
CA LEU A 110 12.78 -0.48 -12.23
C LEU A 110 12.80 0.97 -12.73
N GLU A 111 13.86 1.37 -13.44
CA GLU A 111 14.00 2.73 -14.00
C GLU A 111 12.90 3.06 -15.01
N TYR A 112 12.49 2.07 -15.81
CA TYR A 112 11.36 2.21 -16.72
C TYR A 112 10.04 2.47 -15.96
N LEU A 113 9.72 1.66 -14.95
CA LEU A 113 8.51 1.88 -14.14
C LEU A 113 8.56 3.18 -13.35
N GLU A 114 9.74 3.57 -12.87
CA GLU A 114 9.92 4.82 -12.14
C GLU A 114 9.60 6.02 -13.01
N SER A 115 10.01 6.02 -14.29
CA SER A 115 9.78 7.11 -15.24
C SER A 115 8.43 7.04 -15.97
N PHE A 116 7.77 5.87 -15.96
CA PHE A 116 6.51 5.65 -16.65
C PHE A 116 5.43 6.65 -16.19
N MET A 117 4.74 7.29 -17.14
CA MET A 117 3.75 8.35 -16.90
C MET A 117 4.27 9.53 -16.04
N ASN A 118 5.57 9.82 -16.13
CA ASN A 118 6.24 10.86 -15.36
C ASN A 118 6.09 10.65 -13.85
N HIS A 119 5.97 9.42 -13.39
CA HIS A 119 6.22 9.14 -11.98
C HIS A 119 7.70 9.45 -11.71
N GLN A 120 8.04 9.88 -10.50
CA GLN A 120 9.43 10.09 -10.08
C GLN A 120 9.46 9.83 -8.58
N GLY A 121 10.41 9.02 -8.12
CA GLY A 121 10.54 8.68 -6.71
C GLY A 121 9.47 7.75 -6.16
N LEU A 122 8.65 7.12 -7.02
CA LEU A 122 7.57 6.23 -6.58
C LEU A 122 8.10 5.07 -5.73
N SER A 123 9.30 4.56 -6.04
CA SER A 123 9.95 3.47 -5.31
C SER A 123 10.21 3.77 -3.83
N ASN A 124 10.42 5.05 -3.48
CA ASN A 124 10.77 5.47 -2.12
C ASN A 124 9.64 6.24 -1.41
N PHE A 125 8.49 6.42 -2.07
CA PHE A 125 7.38 7.20 -1.54
C PHE A 125 6.54 6.41 -0.54
N HIS A 126 6.48 6.85 0.72
CA HIS A 126 5.63 6.26 1.76
C HIS A 126 4.36 7.09 1.98
N GLY A 127 3.42 6.96 1.05
CA GLY A 127 2.12 7.62 1.09
C GLY A 127 1.14 7.02 0.09
N TYR A 128 -0.04 7.61 -0.04
CA TYR A 128 -1.01 7.27 -1.10
C TYR A 128 -1.27 8.48 -1.99
N GLY A 129 -1.78 8.23 -3.20
CA GLY A 129 -2.07 9.27 -4.18
C GLY A 129 -0.85 9.72 -5.01
N ALA A 130 0.28 9.00 -4.97
CA ALA A 130 1.41 9.27 -5.85
C ALA A 130 1.15 8.84 -7.30
N LEU A 131 0.22 7.92 -7.53
CA LEU A 131 -0.20 7.56 -8.88
C LEU A 131 -0.87 8.78 -9.54
N ARG A 132 -0.33 9.26 -10.66
CA ARG A 132 -0.87 10.46 -11.36
C ARG A 132 -2.15 10.20 -12.16
N THR A 133 -2.48 8.94 -12.41
CA THR A 133 -3.65 8.52 -13.18
C THR A 133 -4.45 7.45 -12.42
N ASP A 134 -5.68 7.18 -12.82
CA ASP A 134 -6.45 6.09 -12.25
C ASP A 134 -5.85 4.72 -12.60
N SER A 135 -6.17 3.74 -11.78
CA SER A 135 -5.72 2.34 -11.88
C SER A 135 -5.94 1.72 -13.26
N ALA A 136 -7.13 1.89 -13.84
CA ALA A 136 -7.48 1.31 -15.12
C ALA A 136 -6.67 1.95 -16.26
N THR A 137 -6.55 3.28 -16.28
CA THR A 137 -5.74 4.01 -17.25
C THR A 137 -4.27 3.62 -17.15
N TYR A 138 -3.71 3.52 -15.94
CA TYR A 138 -2.31 3.10 -15.74
C TYR A 138 -2.03 1.73 -16.37
N ILE A 139 -2.82 0.72 -16.01
CA ILE A 139 -2.62 -0.66 -16.47
C ILE A 139 -2.88 -0.81 -17.96
N THR A 140 -3.97 -0.22 -18.47
CA THR A 140 -4.31 -0.33 -19.89
C THR A 140 -3.33 0.41 -20.80
N THR A 141 -2.75 1.53 -20.34
CA THR A 141 -1.69 2.23 -21.06
C THR A 141 -0.43 1.37 -21.11
N LEU A 142 0.01 0.85 -19.95
CA LEU A 142 1.19 -0.01 -19.86
C LEU A 142 1.06 -1.30 -20.72
N LYS A 143 -0.16 -1.84 -20.84
CA LYS A 143 -0.47 -2.97 -21.73
C LYS A 143 -0.41 -2.65 -23.23
N LYS A 144 -0.62 -1.39 -23.61
CA LYS A 144 -0.57 -0.96 -25.01
C LYS A 144 0.86 -0.65 -25.46
N GLU A 145 1.72 -0.27 -24.54
CA GLU A 145 3.13 0.03 -24.81
C GLU A 145 3.85 -1.13 -25.51
N LEU A 146 4.77 -0.75 -26.40
CA LEU A 146 5.60 -1.67 -27.16
C LEU A 146 6.87 -2.01 -26.36
N PRO A 147 7.56 -3.12 -26.68
CA PRO A 147 8.88 -3.38 -26.12
C PRO A 147 9.85 -2.22 -26.38
N VAL A 148 10.59 -1.82 -25.35
CA VAL A 148 11.56 -0.71 -25.42
C VAL A 148 12.96 -1.24 -25.21
N THR A 149 13.85 -1.01 -26.17
CA THR A 149 15.27 -1.35 -26.05
C THR A 149 16.03 -0.18 -25.43
N ILE A 150 16.60 -0.41 -24.26
CA ILE A 150 17.43 0.55 -23.54
C ILE A 150 18.89 0.19 -23.79
N VAL A 151 19.66 1.14 -24.32
CA VAL A 151 21.12 1.00 -24.51
C VAL A 151 21.83 1.74 -23.38
N LYS A 152 22.48 1.01 -22.48
CA LYS A 152 23.26 1.61 -21.39
C LYS A 152 24.74 1.52 -21.68
N ARG A 153 25.45 2.62 -21.42
CA ARG A 153 26.92 2.67 -21.48
C ARG A 153 27.45 2.71 -20.07
N LYS A 154 28.26 1.72 -19.70
CA LYS A 154 28.92 1.67 -18.39
C LYS A 154 30.42 1.75 -18.57
N LYS A 155 31.01 2.76 -17.94
CA LYS A 155 32.46 2.85 -17.77
C LYS A 155 32.89 1.81 -16.74
N PHE A 156 33.84 0.95 -17.10
CA PHE A 156 34.44 0.03 -16.15
C PHE A 156 35.95 0.22 -16.12
N TYR A 157 36.50 0.16 -14.92
CA TYR A 157 37.91 0.37 -14.68
C TYR A 157 38.62 -0.97 -14.50
N ARG A 158 39.50 -1.35 -15.43
CA ARG A 158 40.31 -2.58 -15.37
C ARG A 158 41.68 -2.29 -14.72
N GLY A 159 41.66 -2.00 -13.42
CA GLY A 159 42.88 -1.90 -12.61
C GLY A 159 43.74 -0.64 -12.85
N GLY A 160 44.55 -0.30 -11.85
CA GLY A 160 45.36 0.93 -11.81
C GLY A 160 44.93 1.91 -10.71
N SER A 161 45.71 2.99 -10.53
CA SER A 161 45.31 4.11 -9.66
C SER A 161 44.32 5.00 -10.42
N ARG A 162 43.25 5.46 -9.75
CA ARG A 162 42.16 6.30 -10.31
C ARG A 162 42.67 7.54 -11.09
N ASN A 163 43.90 7.99 -10.82
CA ASN A 163 44.53 9.14 -11.45
C ASN A 163 45.62 8.77 -12.47
N ASN A 164 45.64 7.54 -12.99
CA ASN A 164 46.62 7.15 -14.00
C ASN A 164 46.22 7.71 -15.38
N PRO A 165 46.96 8.67 -15.96
CA PRO A 165 46.62 9.27 -17.26
C PRO A 165 46.75 8.29 -18.43
N TYR A 166 47.41 7.14 -18.22
CA TYR A 166 47.60 6.11 -19.25
C TYR A 166 46.50 5.05 -19.27
N VAL A 167 45.55 5.05 -18.31
CA VAL A 167 44.41 4.12 -18.33
C VAL A 167 43.29 4.74 -19.15
N THR A 168 43.01 4.15 -20.32
CA THR A 168 41.88 4.56 -21.15
C THR A 168 40.57 4.10 -20.50
N ASP A 169 39.60 5.00 -20.41
CA ASP A 169 38.23 4.66 -20.00
C ASP A 169 37.67 3.63 -20.98
N ASN A 170 37.52 2.38 -20.53
CA ASN A 170 36.82 1.38 -21.31
C ASN A 170 35.32 1.53 -21.07
N GLU A 171 34.59 1.83 -22.13
CA GLU A 171 33.13 1.84 -22.12
C GLU A 171 32.62 0.50 -22.64
N PHE A 172 31.76 -0.16 -21.87
CA PHE A 172 30.99 -1.30 -22.36
C PHE A 172 29.54 -0.85 -22.58
N THR A 173 29.02 -1.13 -23.76
CA THR A 173 27.61 -0.91 -24.09
C THR A 173 26.87 -2.24 -23.96
N TYR A 174 25.74 -2.23 -23.26
CA TYR A 174 24.81 -3.35 -23.24
C TYR A 174 23.42 -2.87 -23.58
N THR A 175 22.67 -3.76 -24.23
CA THR A 175 21.29 -3.56 -24.59
C THR A 175 20.41 -4.40 -23.67
N SER A 176 19.35 -3.80 -23.14
CA SER A 176 18.31 -4.50 -22.41
C SER A 176 16.97 -4.18 -23.05
N THR A 177 16.07 -5.15 -23.13
CA THR A 177 14.72 -4.94 -23.69
C THR A 177 13.70 -5.04 -22.58
N VAL A 178 13.05 -3.92 -22.28
CA VAL A 178 11.92 -3.87 -21.35
C VAL A 178 10.66 -4.30 -22.09
N GLN A 179 9.85 -5.14 -21.44
CA GLN A 179 8.56 -5.60 -21.96
C GLN A 179 7.41 -5.06 -21.10
N PRO A 180 6.88 -3.86 -21.40
CA PRO A 180 5.87 -3.20 -20.56
C PRO A 180 4.63 -4.05 -20.31
N ARG A 181 4.23 -4.87 -21.29
CA ARG A 181 3.09 -5.79 -21.16
C ARG A 181 3.27 -6.81 -20.05
N VAL A 182 4.47 -7.36 -19.93
CA VAL A 182 4.84 -8.32 -18.87
C VAL A 182 4.86 -7.61 -17.52
N LEU A 183 5.35 -6.36 -17.47
CA LEU A 183 5.29 -5.56 -16.24
C LEU A 183 3.84 -5.32 -15.80
N ALA A 184 2.94 -5.02 -16.74
CA ALA A 184 1.52 -4.87 -16.45
C ALA A 184 0.89 -6.18 -15.91
N ASP A 185 1.24 -7.33 -16.49
CA ASP A 185 0.81 -8.64 -15.96
C ASP A 185 1.31 -8.89 -14.54
N ASN A 186 2.58 -8.59 -14.28
CA ASN A 186 3.17 -8.74 -12.94
C ASN A 186 2.51 -7.82 -11.92
N ILE A 187 2.16 -6.59 -12.32
CA ILE A 187 1.42 -5.66 -11.45
C ILE A 187 0.01 -6.20 -11.18
N ILE A 188 -0.70 -6.71 -12.18
CA ILE A 188 -2.02 -7.33 -12.01
C ILE A 188 -1.95 -8.51 -11.02
N ALA A 189 -0.96 -9.39 -11.18
CA ALA A 189 -0.76 -10.51 -10.25
C ALA A 189 -0.46 -10.03 -8.82
N MET A 190 0.41 -9.03 -8.67
CA MET A 190 0.72 -8.43 -7.37
C MET A 190 -0.51 -7.79 -6.72
N ARG A 191 -1.39 -7.15 -7.50
CA ARG A 191 -2.66 -6.59 -6.98
C ARG A 191 -3.54 -7.66 -6.37
N GLU A 192 -3.62 -8.84 -6.96
CA GLU A 192 -4.47 -9.92 -6.44
C GLU A 192 -3.93 -10.48 -5.13
N VAL A 193 -2.60 -10.57 -5.01
CA VAL A 193 -1.93 -10.96 -3.75
C VAL A 193 -2.22 -9.91 -2.67
N LEU A 194 -1.93 -8.64 -2.95
CA LEU A 194 -2.14 -7.54 -2.01
C LEU A 194 -3.61 -7.38 -1.63
N ALA A 195 -4.55 -7.53 -2.57
CA ALA A 195 -5.98 -7.42 -2.27
C ALA A 195 -6.42 -8.47 -1.24
N LYS A 196 -5.95 -9.72 -1.36
CA LYS A 196 -6.25 -10.79 -0.39
C LYS A 196 -5.69 -10.48 0.99
N GLU A 197 -4.44 -10.02 1.05
CA GLU A 197 -3.81 -9.60 2.30
C GLU A 197 -4.57 -8.44 2.94
N TRP A 198 -4.94 -7.44 2.15
CA TRP A 198 -5.62 -6.25 2.63
C TRP A 198 -7.04 -6.52 3.14
N VAL A 199 -7.75 -7.50 2.56
CA VAL A 199 -9.04 -7.93 3.11
C VAL A 199 -8.87 -8.45 4.55
N ALA A 200 -7.82 -9.23 4.82
CA ALA A 200 -7.52 -9.68 6.17
C ALA A 200 -7.04 -8.52 7.06
N ASP A 201 -6.17 -7.65 6.53
CA ASP A 201 -5.59 -6.55 7.28
C ASP A 201 -6.66 -5.50 7.69
N LEU A 202 -7.61 -5.21 6.81
CA LEU A 202 -8.71 -4.27 7.09
C LEU A 202 -9.63 -4.76 8.21
N ALA A 203 -9.72 -6.06 8.47
CA ALA A 203 -10.47 -6.61 9.61
C ALA A 203 -9.87 -6.20 10.96
N PHE A 204 -8.57 -5.87 11.01
CA PHE A 204 -7.92 -5.43 12.26
C PHE A 204 -8.32 -4.02 12.70
N ILE A 205 -8.89 -3.19 11.81
CA ILE A 205 -9.28 -1.81 12.15
C ILE A 205 -10.26 -1.76 13.34
N GLU A 206 -11.16 -2.73 13.45
CA GLU A 206 -12.07 -2.85 14.60
C GLU A 206 -11.31 -3.13 15.91
N SER A 207 -10.37 -4.06 15.88
CA SER A 207 -9.53 -4.38 17.04
C SER A 207 -8.64 -3.21 17.45
N GLU A 208 -8.09 -2.47 16.48
CA GLU A 208 -7.31 -1.26 16.73
C GLU A 208 -8.14 -0.15 17.39
N ASN A 209 -9.38 0.06 16.93
CA ASN A 209 -10.31 0.99 17.56
C ASN A 209 -10.55 0.61 19.04
N SER A 210 -10.76 -0.68 19.30
CA SER A 210 -11.01 -1.20 20.65
C SER A 210 -9.80 -0.98 21.57
N GLU A 211 -8.58 -1.22 21.08
CA GLU A 211 -7.37 -0.99 21.87
C GLU A 211 -7.05 0.49 22.06
N LEU A 212 -7.36 1.36 21.10
CA LEU A 212 -7.24 2.81 21.29
C LEU A 212 -8.12 3.30 22.44
N LEU A 213 -9.36 2.79 22.52
CA LEU A 213 -10.29 3.09 23.61
C LEU A 213 -9.83 2.48 24.94
N ARG A 214 -9.35 1.24 24.94
CA ARG A 214 -8.78 0.60 26.15
C ARG A 214 -7.61 1.41 26.67
N HIS A 215 -6.63 1.72 25.81
CA HIS A 215 -5.44 2.51 26.13
C HIS A 215 -5.82 3.86 26.75
N HIS A 216 -6.75 4.59 26.13
CA HIS A 216 -7.24 5.85 26.69
C HIS A 216 -7.89 5.67 28.06
N THR A 217 -8.73 4.65 28.23
CA THR A 217 -9.41 4.34 29.50
C THR A 217 -8.43 4.02 30.61
N ASP A 218 -7.38 3.24 30.32
CA ASP A 218 -6.34 2.89 31.28
C ASP A 218 -5.50 4.11 31.68
N LEU A 219 -5.14 4.97 30.73
CA LEU A 219 -4.46 6.23 31.02
C LEU A 219 -5.30 7.13 31.94
N VAL A 220 -6.61 7.26 31.69
CA VAL A 220 -7.50 8.09 32.52
C VAL A 220 -7.68 7.49 33.94
N ARG A 221 -7.78 6.17 34.06
CA ARG A 221 -8.03 5.50 35.36
C ARG A 221 -6.78 5.31 36.21
N GLN A 222 -5.67 4.94 35.58
CA GLN A 222 -4.47 4.47 36.26
C GLN A 222 -3.31 5.47 36.15
N GLY A 223 -3.41 6.47 35.26
CA GLY A 223 -2.34 7.43 34.98
C GLY A 223 -1.20 6.86 34.12
N GLU A 224 -1.20 5.56 33.86
CA GLU A 224 -0.24 4.85 33.02
C GLU A 224 -0.91 3.69 32.26
N ASP A 225 -0.44 3.38 31.06
CA ASP A 225 -0.82 2.17 30.35
C ASP A 225 0.22 1.07 30.63
N ARG A 226 -0.15 0.11 31.47
CA ARG A 226 0.73 -1.03 31.80
C ARG A 226 0.84 -2.06 30.70
N SER A 227 -0.10 -2.03 29.75
CA SER A 227 -0.27 -3.02 28.71
C SER A 227 -0.05 -2.37 27.35
N HIS A 228 1.21 -2.21 26.95
CA HIS A 228 1.56 -1.86 25.58
C HIS A 228 1.32 -3.05 24.64
N HIS A 229 0.05 -3.37 24.39
CA HIS A 229 -0.30 -4.33 23.34
C HIS A 229 -0.13 -3.64 22.00
N PHE A 230 0.95 -3.98 21.30
CA PHE A 230 1.09 -3.66 19.88
C PHE A 230 0.09 -4.52 19.11
N LEU A 231 -1.05 -3.95 18.72
CA LEU A 231 -1.92 -4.51 17.67
C LEU A 231 -1.39 -4.17 16.29
N GLN A 232 -0.13 -4.47 16.03
CA GLN A 232 0.21 -4.72 14.64
C GLN A 232 -0.24 -6.14 14.34
N PRO A 233 -0.80 -6.41 13.15
CA PRO A 233 -1.02 -7.77 12.68
C PRO A 233 0.26 -8.57 12.96
N GLN A 234 0.20 -9.49 13.94
CA GLN A 234 1.32 -10.34 14.23
C GLN A 234 1.39 -11.34 13.10
N HIS A 235 2.16 -10.98 12.07
CA HIS A 235 2.49 -11.89 11.00
C HIS A 235 3.44 -12.93 11.59
N GLU A 236 2.88 -14.03 12.08
CA GLU A 236 3.64 -15.19 12.51
C GLU A 236 4.43 -15.71 11.31
N ASP A 237 5.68 -15.26 11.15
CA ASP A 237 6.79 -15.73 10.29
C ASP A 237 6.44 -16.44 8.96
N ALA A 238 5.28 -16.16 8.36
CA ALA A 238 4.85 -16.86 7.17
C ALA A 238 5.61 -16.27 5.99
N ASP A 239 6.44 -17.11 5.38
CA ASP A 239 7.20 -16.83 4.15
C ASP A 239 6.30 -16.44 2.95
N ASP A 240 4.98 -16.42 3.13
CA ASP A 240 3.96 -16.22 2.10
C ASP A 240 3.45 -14.77 1.99
N HIS A 241 4.11 -13.79 2.61
CA HIS A 241 3.66 -12.39 2.57
C HIS A 241 4.33 -11.56 1.47
N SER A 242 3.58 -10.61 0.92
CA SER A 242 4.12 -9.65 -0.02
C SER A 242 5.26 -8.85 0.63
N PRO A 243 6.23 -8.39 -0.17
CA PRO A 243 7.16 -7.39 0.32
C PRO A 243 6.39 -6.16 0.79
N LEU A 244 6.90 -5.50 1.83
CA LEU A 244 6.33 -4.26 2.38
C LEU A 244 4.92 -4.40 2.98
N ARG A 245 4.45 -5.59 3.37
CA ARG A 245 3.11 -5.77 3.96
C ARG A 245 2.83 -4.83 5.13
N LEU A 246 3.71 -4.77 6.13
CA LEU A 246 3.56 -3.87 7.28
C LEU A 246 3.47 -2.39 6.88
N ALA A 247 4.30 -1.96 5.91
CA ALA A 247 4.25 -0.60 5.40
C ALA A 247 2.95 -0.33 4.61
N SER A 248 2.41 -1.34 3.92
CA SER A 248 1.11 -1.24 3.26
C SER A 248 -0.03 -1.12 4.28
N TYR A 249 0.03 -1.88 5.39
CA TYR A 249 -0.95 -1.78 6.47
C TYR A 249 -0.97 -0.42 7.14
N ASP A 250 0.20 0.13 7.48
CA ASP A 250 0.33 1.50 8.02
C ASP A 250 -0.36 2.54 7.11
N LEU A 251 -0.15 2.43 5.79
CA LEU A 251 -0.78 3.31 4.82
C LEU A 251 -2.30 3.05 4.66
N LEU A 252 -2.76 1.81 4.82
CA LEU A 252 -4.20 1.50 4.87
C LEU A 252 -4.85 2.14 6.09
N GLU A 253 -4.27 1.99 7.28
CA GLU A 253 -4.76 2.61 8.51
C GLU A 253 -4.89 4.13 8.33
N LYS A 254 -3.85 4.74 7.77
CA LYS A 254 -3.79 6.17 7.44
C LYS A 254 -4.89 6.59 6.46
N LEU A 255 -5.07 5.84 5.36
CA LEU A 255 -6.08 6.11 4.33
C LEU A 255 -7.51 5.94 4.87
N VAL A 256 -7.77 4.87 5.63
CA VAL A 256 -9.08 4.61 6.29
C VAL A 256 -9.40 5.75 7.26
N THR A 257 -8.42 6.17 8.06
CA THR A 257 -8.60 7.26 9.03
C THR A 257 -8.89 8.59 8.34
N GLU A 258 -8.16 8.95 7.28
CA GLU A 258 -8.47 10.18 6.52
C GLU A 258 -9.88 10.12 5.91
N ALA A 259 -10.27 9.00 5.30
CA ALA A 259 -11.59 8.84 4.70
C ALA A 259 -12.71 8.98 5.76
N ALA A 260 -12.52 8.37 6.94
CA ALA A 260 -13.45 8.45 8.05
C ALA A 260 -13.59 9.88 8.59
N VAL A 261 -12.47 10.59 8.80
CA VAL A 261 -12.48 11.98 9.27
C VAL A 261 -13.24 12.89 8.30
N ARG A 262 -12.96 12.79 7.00
CA ARG A 262 -13.67 13.59 5.99
C ARG A 262 -15.16 13.30 6.01
N ARG A 263 -15.55 12.03 6.09
CA ARG A 263 -16.96 11.65 6.12
C ARG A 263 -17.68 12.16 7.37
N VAL A 264 -17.06 12.04 8.54
CA VAL A 264 -17.62 12.56 9.80
C VAL A 264 -17.72 14.09 9.75
N ALA A 265 -16.72 14.79 9.23
CA ALA A 265 -16.76 16.24 9.05
C ALA A 265 -17.91 16.66 8.11
N ASP A 266 -18.10 15.95 6.99
CA ASP A 266 -19.20 16.18 6.05
C ASP A 266 -20.58 15.91 6.71
N ASP A 267 -20.70 14.85 7.50
CA ASP A 267 -21.94 14.51 8.20
C ASP A 267 -22.28 15.56 9.27
N LEU A 268 -21.28 16.00 10.04
CA LEU A 268 -21.42 17.10 11.01
C LEU A 268 -21.80 18.43 10.32
N SER A 269 -21.24 18.71 9.15
CA SER A 269 -21.54 19.93 8.39
C SER A 269 -23.00 20.02 7.91
N ARG A 270 -23.67 18.87 7.78
CA ARG A 270 -25.08 18.75 7.35
C ARG A 270 -26.06 18.66 8.53
N GLY A 271 -25.54 18.54 9.75
CA GLY A 271 -26.33 18.38 10.97
C GLY A 271 -26.87 19.69 11.56
N SER A 272 -27.11 19.67 12.87
CA SER A 272 -27.59 20.81 13.65
C SER A 272 -26.57 21.97 13.67
N ALA A 273 -26.95 23.13 14.23
CA ALA A 273 -26.00 24.24 14.39
C ALA A 273 -24.78 23.86 15.26
N ALA A 274 -25.01 23.05 16.28
CA ALA A 274 -23.98 22.50 17.16
C ALA A 274 -23.06 21.53 16.38
N ASP A 275 -23.63 20.61 15.59
CA ASP A 275 -22.85 19.69 14.76
C ASP A 275 -21.98 20.45 13.75
N ARG A 276 -22.51 21.51 13.12
CA ARG A 276 -21.72 22.33 12.18
C ARG A 276 -20.53 23.00 12.84
N LEU A 277 -20.66 23.44 14.09
CA LEU A 277 -19.55 23.96 14.89
C LEU A 277 -18.50 22.87 15.17
N ALA A 278 -18.95 21.67 15.57
CA ALA A 278 -18.07 20.52 15.77
C ALA A 278 -17.36 20.08 14.47
N GLY A 279 -18.05 20.10 13.34
CA GLY A 279 -17.49 19.78 12.02
C GLY A 279 -16.42 20.78 11.59
N ARG A 280 -16.62 22.08 11.85
CA ARG A 280 -15.58 23.11 11.62
C ARG A 280 -14.36 22.88 12.52
N TRP A 281 -14.59 22.64 13.81
CA TRP A 281 -13.50 22.32 14.74
C TRP A 281 -12.71 21.09 14.28
N LEU A 282 -13.39 20.01 13.89
CA LEU A 282 -12.72 18.80 13.37
C LEU A 282 -11.92 19.10 12.10
N HIS A 283 -12.45 19.93 11.21
CA HIS A 283 -11.73 20.35 10.00
C HIS A 283 -10.45 21.13 10.34
N GLU A 284 -10.51 22.06 11.29
CA GLU A 284 -9.34 22.82 11.77
C GLU A 284 -8.30 21.91 12.42
N GLN A 285 -8.72 20.97 13.28
CA GLN A 285 -7.82 20.00 13.90
C GLN A 285 -7.15 19.09 12.84
N PHE A 286 -7.94 18.60 11.88
CA PHE A 286 -7.44 17.73 10.83
C PHE A 286 -6.47 18.47 9.89
N HIS A 287 -6.78 19.69 9.45
CA HIS A 287 -5.92 20.42 8.52
C HIS A 287 -4.74 21.14 9.19
N GLY A 288 -4.84 21.45 10.49
CA GLY A 288 -3.78 22.10 11.26
C GLY A 288 -2.64 21.15 11.60
N GLU A 289 -2.80 20.36 12.65
CA GLU A 289 -1.69 19.60 13.25
C GLU A 289 -1.36 18.30 12.48
N ALA A 290 -2.36 17.65 11.90
CA ALA A 290 -2.21 16.30 11.35
C ALA A 290 -2.27 16.20 9.82
N GLY A 291 -2.85 17.19 9.14
CA GLY A 291 -3.30 17.07 7.75
C GLY A 291 -2.17 16.90 6.74
N ALA A 292 -1.04 17.58 6.98
CA ALA A 292 0.17 17.36 6.19
C ALA A 292 0.63 15.90 6.30
N GLY A 293 0.55 15.35 7.52
CA GLY A 293 0.83 13.96 7.86
C GLY A 293 0.12 12.97 6.94
N PHE A 294 -1.18 13.18 6.71
CA PHE A 294 -2.03 12.26 5.95
C PHE A 294 -1.67 12.17 4.46
N ARG A 295 -1.31 13.29 3.82
CA ARG A 295 -1.08 13.30 2.35
C ARG A 295 0.39 13.23 1.94
N GLY A 296 1.32 13.49 2.85
CA GLY A 296 2.75 13.47 2.54
C GLY A 296 3.45 12.15 2.90
N ASP A 297 4.73 12.10 2.53
CA ASP A 297 5.73 11.11 2.93
C ASP A 297 6.14 11.32 4.42
N HIS A 298 5.19 11.10 5.32
CA HIS A 298 5.38 11.23 6.76
C HIS A 298 5.66 9.87 7.39
N GLY A 299 6.14 9.90 8.65
CA GLY A 299 6.46 8.68 9.40
C GLY A 299 5.25 7.75 9.58
N ALA A 300 5.53 6.55 10.09
CA ALA A 300 4.50 5.58 10.43
C ALA A 300 3.55 6.12 11.52
N GLU A 301 2.38 5.51 11.63
CA GLU A 301 1.39 5.70 12.70
C GLU A 301 0.72 7.08 12.74
N VAL A 302 0.62 7.78 11.60
CA VAL A 302 -0.07 9.09 11.54
C VAL A 302 -1.53 8.98 11.99
N GLY A 303 -2.25 7.97 11.48
CA GLY A 303 -3.66 7.74 11.83
C GLY A 303 -3.84 7.51 13.33
N ARG A 304 -3.06 6.58 13.89
CA ARG A 304 -3.02 6.26 15.31
C ARG A 304 -2.69 7.47 16.19
N THR A 305 -1.67 8.23 15.82
CA THR A 305 -1.24 9.42 16.57
C THR A 305 -2.35 10.47 16.61
N PHE A 306 -3.01 10.71 15.48
CA PHE A 306 -4.16 11.61 15.40
C PHE A 306 -5.31 11.14 16.30
N MET A 307 -5.66 9.85 16.28
CA MET A 307 -6.72 9.31 17.13
C MET A 307 -6.39 9.41 18.63
N ARG A 308 -5.15 9.11 19.02
CA ARG A 308 -4.69 9.28 20.41
C ARG A 308 -4.78 10.75 20.86
N HIS A 309 -4.40 11.68 19.99
CA HIS A 309 -4.51 13.10 20.27
C HIS A 309 -5.97 13.52 20.49
N LEU A 310 -6.89 13.11 19.61
CA LEU A 310 -8.32 13.39 19.78
C LEU A 310 -8.89 12.82 21.08
N LEU A 311 -8.55 11.58 21.44
CA LEU A 311 -9.01 10.95 22.68
C LEU A 311 -8.45 11.65 23.93
N ALA A 312 -7.21 12.16 23.87
CA ALA A 312 -6.58 12.86 24.98
C ALA A 312 -7.02 14.32 25.11
N ALA A 313 -7.70 14.88 24.10
CA ALA A 313 -8.13 16.26 24.09
C ALA A 313 -9.29 16.51 25.07
N VAL A 314 -9.26 17.66 25.75
CA VAL A 314 -10.32 18.09 26.66
C VAL A 314 -11.48 18.72 25.88
N PRO A 315 -12.72 18.70 26.41
CA PRO A 315 -13.85 19.40 25.80
C PRO A 315 -13.56 20.90 25.58
N VAL A 316 -13.96 21.42 24.41
CA VAL A 316 -13.68 22.81 23.99
C VAL A 316 -14.97 23.54 23.66
N ILE A 317 -15.11 24.79 24.11
CA ILE A 317 -16.21 25.66 23.71
C ILE A 317 -15.86 26.33 22.39
N VAL A 318 -16.62 26.04 21.34
CA VAL A 318 -16.45 26.62 20.00
C VAL A 318 -17.55 27.64 19.76
N THR A 319 -17.16 28.84 19.34
CA THR A 319 -18.09 29.95 19.09
C THR A 319 -18.19 30.25 17.59
N ALA A 320 -19.39 30.58 17.12
CA ALA A 320 -19.61 31.05 15.76
C ALA A 320 -19.17 32.52 15.62
N THR A 321 -18.12 32.75 14.82
CA THR A 321 -17.52 34.09 14.62
C THR A 321 -18.23 34.94 13.58
N ALA A 322 -18.99 34.34 12.64
CA ALA A 322 -19.70 35.07 11.59
C ALA A 322 -20.94 34.31 11.06
N GLY A 323 -21.90 35.06 10.50
CA GLY A 323 -23.07 34.53 9.79
C GLY A 323 -24.35 34.36 10.65
N ALA A 324 -25.35 33.68 10.09
CA ALA A 324 -26.58 33.33 10.80
C ALA A 324 -26.26 32.40 11.98
N GLY A 325 -26.28 32.96 13.20
CA GLY A 325 -25.87 32.27 14.43
C GLY A 325 -24.58 32.81 15.07
N ALA A 326 -24.09 33.99 14.67
CA ALA A 326 -23.00 34.67 15.37
C ALA A 326 -23.27 34.75 16.89
N GLY A 327 -22.29 34.38 17.70
CA GLY A 327 -22.43 34.31 19.16
C GLY A 327 -23.00 32.99 19.70
N ALA A 328 -23.46 32.07 18.84
CA ALA A 328 -23.78 30.72 19.28
C ALA A 328 -22.49 30.01 19.74
N ALA A 329 -22.53 29.45 20.94
CA ALA A 329 -21.46 28.65 21.52
C ALA A 329 -21.93 27.19 21.62
N THR A 330 -21.03 26.25 21.40
CA THR A 330 -21.29 24.82 21.61
C THR A 330 -20.09 24.20 22.28
N LEU A 331 -20.34 23.38 23.29
CA LEU A 331 -19.33 22.51 23.87
C LEU A 331 -19.11 21.33 22.91
N VAL A 332 -17.93 21.23 22.34
CA VAL A 332 -17.50 20.09 21.52
C VAL A 332 -16.74 19.12 22.42
N ASP A 333 -17.14 17.86 22.41
CA ASP A 333 -16.43 16.77 23.07
C ASP A 333 -15.58 16.02 22.05
N PRO A 334 -14.24 16.17 22.07
CA PRO A 334 -13.33 15.44 21.18
C PRO A 334 -13.48 13.92 21.26
N HIS A 335 -13.84 13.38 22.42
CA HIS A 335 -14.01 11.95 22.62
C HIS A 335 -15.23 11.42 21.83
N ASP A 336 -16.36 12.13 21.85
CA ASP A 336 -17.52 11.80 21.00
C ASP A 336 -17.16 11.84 19.51
N VAL A 337 -16.41 12.86 19.08
CA VAL A 337 -15.94 12.97 17.68
C VAL A 337 -15.01 11.81 17.32
N ALA A 338 -14.08 11.44 18.20
CA ALA A 338 -13.19 10.30 18.01
C ALA A 338 -13.97 8.98 17.88
N GLN A 339 -14.97 8.75 18.71
CA GLN A 339 -15.82 7.55 18.61
C GLN A 339 -16.60 7.50 17.29
N ARG A 340 -17.13 8.64 16.81
CA ARG A 340 -17.78 8.71 15.49
C ARG A 340 -16.79 8.39 14.36
N ILE A 341 -15.55 8.88 14.46
CA ILE A 341 -14.49 8.57 13.49
C ILE A 341 -14.16 7.07 13.53
N MET A 342 -14.00 6.46 14.71
CA MET A 342 -13.76 5.01 14.83
C MET A 342 -14.87 4.17 14.19
N ALA A 343 -16.13 4.52 14.44
CA ALA A 343 -17.26 3.85 13.82
C ALA A 343 -17.24 3.98 12.27
N GLU A 344 -16.87 5.15 11.74
CA GLU A 344 -16.75 5.33 10.29
C GLU A 344 -15.48 4.69 9.71
N ARG A 345 -14.39 4.57 10.48
CA ARG A 345 -13.19 3.78 10.10
C ARG A 345 -13.58 2.33 9.85
N GLN A 346 -14.32 1.72 10.78
CA GLN A 346 -14.80 0.34 10.65
C GLN A 346 -15.68 0.17 9.41
N ARG A 347 -16.68 1.04 9.20
CA ARG A 347 -17.53 1.00 8.01
C ARG A 347 -16.74 1.17 6.71
N ALA A 348 -15.74 2.07 6.69
CA ALA A 348 -14.89 2.26 5.53
C ALA A 348 -14.05 1.01 5.24
N ALA A 349 -13.47 0.39 6.27
CA ALA A 349 -12.70 -0.83 6.16
C ALA A 349 -13.56 -2.00 5.61
N GLU A 350 -14.77 -2.20 6.14
CA GLU A 350 -15.71 -3.22 5.67
C GLU A 350 -16.09 -3.01 4.20
N ARG A 351 -16.44 -1.77 3.81
CA ARG A 351 -16.79 -1.43 2.41
C ARG A 351 -15.62 -1.69 1.47
N TRP A 352 -14.40 -1.33 1.87
CA TRP A 352 -13.21 -1.53 1.05
C TRP A 352 -12.79 -3.00 0.97
N ALA A 353 -12.90 -3.76 2.06
CA ALA A 353 -12.66 -5.20 2.04
C ALA A 353 -13.62 -5.91 1.07
N ALA A 354 -14.91 -5.52 1.07
CA ALA A 354 -15.86 -6.02 0.08
C ALA A 354 -15.43 -5.66 -1.36
N GLY A 355 -15.09 -4.40 -1.63
CA GLY A 355 -14.65 -3.96 -2.96
C GLY A 355 -13.33 -4.58 -3.45
N LEU A 356 -12.42 -4.95 -2.53
CA LEU A 356 -11.17 -5.64 -2.86
C LEU A 356 -11.38 -7.13 -3.21
N THR A 357 -12.47 -7.73 -2.76
CA THR A 357 -12.82 -9.10 -3.14
C THR A 357 -13.15 -9.23 -4.63
N ASP A 358 -13.62 -8.14 -5.25
CA ASP A 358 -13.97 -8.05 -6.67
C ASP A 358 -12.77 -7.72 -7.60
N THR A 359 -11.56 -7.59 -7.04
CA THR A 359 -10.36 -7.22 -7.81
C THR A 359 -10.10 -8.12 -9.04
N PRO A 360 -10.20 -9.47 -8.97
CA PRO A 360 -10.05 -10.33 -10.15
C PRO A 360 -11.06 -10.01 -11.26
N GLN A 361 -12.31 -9.71 -10.91
CA GLN A 361 -13.37 -9.37 -11.86
C GLN A 361 -13.10 -8.02 -12.52
N ILE A 362 -12.56 -7.06 -11.78
CA ILE A 362 -12.09 -5.77 -12.31
C ILE A 362 -11.00 -5.99 -13.37
N HIS A 363 -10.03 -6.88 -13.12
CA HIS A 363 -8.97 -7.21 -14.08
C HIS A 363 -9.54 -7.82 -15.38
N VAL A 364 -10.49 -8.74 -15.26
CA VAL A 364 -11.20 -9.31 -16.43
C VAL A 364 -11.92 -8.21 -17.21
N ALA A 365 -12.61 -7.28 -16.53
CA ALA A 365 -13.28 -6.17 -17.17
C ALA A 365 -12.30 -5.27 -17.96
N TRP A 366 -11.11 -4.99 -17.42
CA TRP A 366 -10.06 -4.25 -18.12
C TRP A 366 -9.54 -4.98 -19.35
N ALA A 367 -9.30 -6.29 -19.26
CA ALA A 367 -8.87 -7.11 -20.38
C ALA A 367 -9.92 -7.12 -21.51
N VAL A 368 -11.20 -7.29 -21.17
CA VAL A 368 -12.32 -7.25 -22.12
C VAL A 368 -12.42 -5.87 -22.78
N ALA A 369 -12.31 -4.79 -22.01
CA ALA A 369 -12.34 -3.42 -22.55
C ALA A 369 -11.17 -3.17 -23.52
N LEU A 370 -9.96 -3.64 -23.17
CA LEU A 370 -8.78 -3.53 -24.03
C LEU A 370 -8.96 -4.31 -25.35
N LEU A 371 -9.44 -5.55 -25.28
CA LEU A 371 -9.70 -6.38 -26.45
C LEU A 371 -10.73 -5.75 -27.38
N ARG A 372 -11.83 -5.22 -26.83
CA ARG A 372 -12.85 -4.49 -27.61
C ARG A 372 -12.25 -3.28 -28.33
N ALA A 373 -11.40 -2.51 -27.65
CA ALA A 373 -10.73 -1.36 -28.27
C ALA A 373 -9.79 -1.78 -29.42
N CYS A 374 -9.06 -2.90 -29.26
CA CYS A 374 -8.21 -3.44 -30.32
C CYS A 374 -9.02 -3.92 -31.54
N LEU A 375 -10.17 -4.57 -31.32
CA LEU A 375 -11.04 -5.03 -32.40
C LEU A 375 -11.74 -3.88 -33.15
N ALA A 376 -12.05 -2.79 -32.46
CA ALA A 376 -12.67 -1.61 -33.07
C ALA A 376 -11.69 -0.81 -33.96
N HIS A 377 -10.38 -0.88 -33.70
CA HIS A 377 -9.35 -0.10 -34.40
C HIS A 377 -8.18 -0.96 -34.91
N PRO A 378 -8.41 -1.90 -35.85
CA PRO A 378 -7.38 -2.84 -36.31
C PRO A 378 -6.24 -2.17 -37.08
N ALA A 379 -6.43 -0.96 -37.62
CA ALA A 379 -5.40 -0.20 -38.32
C ALA A 379 -4.35 0.40 -37.36
N ALA A 380 -4.78 0.89 -36.19
CA ALA A 380 -3.87 1.44 -35.18
C ALA A 380 -2.94 0.37 -34.59
N ALA A 381 -3.36 -0.90 -34.61
CA ALA A 381 -2.54 -2.02 -34.18
C ALA A 381 -1.37 -2.34 -35.13
N ARG A 382 -1.43 -1.91 -36.41
CA ARG A 382 -0.39 -2.22 -37.42
C ARG A 382 0.65 -1.12 -37.59
N SER A 383 0.33 0.12 -37.26
CA SER A 383 1.22 1.27 -37.50
C SER A 383 2.30 1.49 -36.44
N GLY A 384 2.36 0.67 -35.39
CA GLY A 384 3.35 0.79 -34.31
C GLY A 384 4.72 0.14 -34.56
N SER A 385 5.01 -0.41 -35.74
CA SER A 385 6.20 -1.25 -35.97
C SER A 385 7.52 -0.50 -36.27
N GLY A 386 7.60 0.80 -35.98
CA GLY A 386 8.87 1.52 -36.01
C GLY A 386 9.47 1.54 -34.60
N PRO A 387 10.72 1.09 -34.38
CA PRO A 387 11.38 1.24 -33.09
C PRO A 387 11.48 2.74 -32.77
N ALA A 388 10.65 3.21 -31.84
CA ALA A 388 10.78 4.55 -31.29
C ALA A 388 12.10 4.58 -30.51
N GLU A 389 13.13 5.15 -31.11
CA GLU A 389 14.42 5.35 -30.47
C GLU A 389 14.25 6.42 -29.38
N HIS A 390 13.84 6.00 -28.19
CA HIS A 390 13.79 6.87 -27.02
C HIS A 390 15.23 7.19 -26.60
N GLN A 391 15.78 8.26 -27.18
CA GLN A 391 17.00 8.88 -26.68
C GLN A 391 16.68 9.49 -25.31
N HIS A 392 16.90 8.73 -24.24
CA HIS A 392 17.05 9.31 -22.92
C HIS A 392 18.32 10.17 -22.95
N GLY A 393 18.13 11.47 -23.15
CA GLY A 393 19.17 12.48 -22.94
C GLY A 393 19.59 12.43 -21.48
N GLY A 394 20.56 11.56 -21.18
CA GLY A 394 21.25 11.55 -19.91
C GLY A 394 22.04 12.84 -19.81
N ASP A 395 21.45 13.83 -19.16
CA ASP A 395 22.16 15.01 -18.71
C ASP A 395 23.13 14.55 -17.61
N ALA A 396 24.36 14.24 -18.02
CA ALA A 396 25.45 13.95 -17.12
C ALA A 396 25.89 15.26 -16.46
N GLY A 397 25.07 15.75 -15.52
CA GLY A 397 25.42 16.83 -14.62
C GLY A 397 26.71 16.46 -13.88
N ARG A 398 27.75 17.26 -14.12
CA ARG A 398 29.08 17.18 -13.50
C ARG A 398 29.05 17.47 -12.00
#